data_AF-A0A2X3JB81-F1
#
_entry.id   AF-A0A2X3JB81-F1
#
_cell.length_a   1.000
_cell.length_b   1.000
_cell.length_c   1.000
_cell.angle_alpha   90.00
_cell.angle_beta   90.00
_cell.angle_gamma   90.00
#
_symmetry.space_group_name_H-M   'P 1'
#
loop_
_entity.id
_entity.type
_entity.pdbx_description
1 polymer ?
#
loop_
_entity_poly.entity_id
_entity_poly.type
_entity_poly.pdbx_seq_one_letter_code
_entity_poly.pdbx_strand_id
1 'polypeptide(L)' 'MQTEHVILLNAQGVPTGTLEKYAAHTADTRLHLAFSSWLFNAKGQLLVTRRALSKKAWPGVWT' A
#
# COMPACT_ATOMS: atom_id res chain seq x y z
N MET A 1 -17.68 2.99 -9.35
CA MET A 1 -16.68 2.45 -8.40
C MET A 1 -16.46 3.50 -7.33
N GLN A 2 -16.32 3.10 -6.07
CA GLN A 2 -16.11 4.05 -4.98
C GLN A 2 -14.64 4.52 -4.99
N THR A 3 -14.43 5.81 -4.80
CA THR A 3 -13.10 6.42 -4.77
C THR A 3 -12.40 6.12 -3.44
N GLU A 4 -11.30 5.37 -3.49
CA GLU A 4 -10.51 5.04 -2.30
C GLU A 4 -9.58 6.21 -1.90
N HIS A 5 -9.40 6.42 -0.60
CA HIS A 5 -8.52 7.45 -0.06
C HIS A 5 -7.47 6.85 0.88
N VAL A 6 -6.30 7.50 0.95
CA VAL A 6 -5.26 7.23 1.95
C VAL A 6 -5.31 8.27 3.06
N ILE A 7 -4.78 7.93 4.24
CA ILE A 7 -4.62 8.87 5.37
C ILE A 7 -3.19 9.44 5.32
N LEU A 8 -3.07 10.74 5.11
CA LEU A 8 -1.78 11.44 5.09
C LEU A 8 -1.23 11.60 6.51
N LEU A 9 0.09 11.48 6.65
CA LEU A 9 0.79 11.65 7.93
C LEU A 9 1.82 12.78 7.84
N ASN A 10 2.08 13.46 8.97
CA ASN A 10 3.28 14.27 9.12
C ASN A 10 4.50 13.38 9.45
N ALA A 11 5.68 14.00 9.56
CA ALA A 11 6.93 13.31 9.87
C ALA A 11 6.93 12.59 11.24
N GLN A 12 6.02 12.96 12.15
CA GLN A 12 5.84 12.33 13.47
C GLN A 12 4.81 11.20 13.44
N GLY A 13 4.26 10.85 12.27
CA GLY A 13 3.25 9.80 12.12
C GLY A 13 1.84 10.21 12.53
N VAL A 14 1.59 11.51 12.76
CA VAL A 14 0.26 12.02 13.13
C VAL A 14 -0.59 12.24 11.88
N PRO A 15 -1.86 11.80 11.84
CA PRO A 15 -2.77 12.07 10.74
C PRO A 15 -2.97 13.57 10.48
N THR A 16 -2.93 13.96 9.20
CA THR A 16 -3.06 15.36 8.76
C THR A 16 -4.15 15.59 7.72
N GLY A 17 -4.76 14.53 7.19
CA GLY A 17 -5.82 14.61 6.20
C GLY A 17 -5.93 13.34 5.37
N THR A 18 -6.65 13.43 4.25
CA THR A 18 -6.78 12.33 3.29
C THR A 18 -6.47 12.80 1.88
N LEU A 19 -6.13 11.85 1.01
CA LEU A 19 -5.93 12.09 -0.42
C LEU A 19 -6.45 10.89 -1.20
N GLU A 20 -6.96 11.12 -2.40
CA GLU A 20 -7.33 10.02 -3.30
C GLU A 20 -6.13 9.12 -3.56
N LYS A 21 -6.36 7.80 -3.56
CA LYS A 21 -5.30 6.79 -3.61
C LYS A 21 -4.37 6.95 -4.80
N TYR A 22 -4.88 7.11 -6.01
CA TYR A 22 -4.04 7.24 -7.19
C TYR A 22 -3.35 8.60 -7.33
N ALA A 23 -3.93 9.66 -6.74
CA ALA A 23 -3.31 10.97 -6.58
C ALA A 23 -2.18 10.96 -5.52
N ALA A 24 -2.27 10.10 -4.51
CA ALA A 24 -1.21 9.92 -3.51
C ALA A 24 0.01 9.15 -4.05
N HIS A 25 -0.20 8.23 -4.99
CA HIS A 25 0.85 7.34 -5.51
C HIS A 25 1.39 7.84 -6.85
N THR A 26 2.34 8.78 -6.77
CA THR A 26 3.09 9.34 -7.90
C THR A 26 4.60 9.10 -7.72
N ALA A 27 5.44 9.69 -8.58
CA ALA A 27 6.89 9.70 -8.37
C ALA A 27 7.30 10.40 -7.06
N ASP A 28 6.48 11.34 -6.57
CA ASP A 28 6.61 11.99 -5.26
C ASP A 28 5.41 11.58 -4.39
N THR A 29 5.55 10.43 -3.71
CA THR A 29 4.47 9.87 -2.89
C THR A 29 4.51 10.50 -1.50
N ARG A 30 3.48 11.32 -1.19
CA ARG A 30 3.33 11.91 0.15
C ARG A 30 3.21 10.83 1.21
N LEU A 31 3.81 11.06 2.37
CA LEU A 31 3.75 10.14 3.50
C LEU A 31 2.29 9.87 3.88
N HIS A 32 1.91 8.60 3.89
CA HIS A 32 0.56 8.16 4.23
C HIS A 32 0.61 6.81 4.94
N LEU A 33 -0.43 6.54 5.73
CA LEU A 33 -0.57 5.31 6.48
C LEU A 33 -0.72 4.12 5.53
N ALA A 34 0.01 3.04 5.82
CA ALA A 34 -0.07 1.78 5.10
C ALA A 34 0.16 0.61 6.08
N PHE A 35 -0.15 -0.60 5.64
CA PHE A 35 0.16 -1.82 6.39
C PHE A 35 0.68 -2.90 5.43
N SER A 36 1.44 -3.85 5.99
CA SER A 36 1.80 -5.10 5.33
C SER A 36 1.34 -6.26 6.20
N SER A 37 0.86 -7.33 5.58
CA SER A 37 0.42 -8.53 6.29
C SER A 37 1.30 -9.70 5.91
N TRP A 38 1.68 -10.50 6.91
CA TRP A 38 2.56 -11.65 6.76
C TRP A 38 1.80 -12.88 7.27
N LEU A 39 1.48 -13.80 6.35
CA LEU A 39 0.67 -14.98 6.66
C LEU A 39 1.54 -16.23 6.60
N PHE A 40 1.45 -17.05 7.64
CA PHE A 40 2.15 -18.32 7.75
C PHE A 40 1.15 -19.47 7.88
N ASN A 41 1.39 -20.57 7.17
CA ASN A 41 0.61 -21.79 7.38
C ASN A 41 1.06 -22.53 8.66
N ALA A 42 0.37 -23.62 9.02
CA ALA A 42 0.70 -24.43 10.21
C ALA A 42 2.10 -25.08 10.18
N LYS A 43 2.79 -25.07 9.02
CA LYS A 43 4.18 -25.55 8.85
C LYS A 43 5.21 -24.41 8.92
N GLY A 44 4.79 -23.18 9.21
CA GLY A 44 5.67 -22.01 9.27
C GLY A 44 6.11 -21.45 7.91
N GLN A 45 5.47 -21.85 6.81
CA GLN A 45 5.82 -21.33 5.48
C GLN A 45 5.08 -20.01 5.19
N LEU A 46 5.80 -19.02 4.68
CA LEU A 46 5.26 -17.70 4.32
C LEU A 46 4.46 -17.76 3.00
N LEU A 47 3.26 -17.18 3.00
CA LEU A 47 2.55 -16.85 1.77
C LEU A 47 3.19 -15.63 1.11
N VAL A 48 3.70 -15.80 -0.11
CA VAL A 48 4.19 -14.71 -0.95
C VAL A 48 3.25 -14.56 -2.14
N THR A 49 2.89 -13.32 -2.48
CA THR A 49 2.03 -13.04 -3.63
C THR A 49 2.82 -12.42 -4.77
N ARG A 50 2.45 -12.73 -6.01
CA ARG A 50 2.92 -11.95 -7.16
C ARG A 50 1.85 -10.95 -7.53
N ARG A 51 2.20 -9.67 -7.57
CA ARG A 51 1.28 -8.62 -7.98
C ARG A 51 0.86 -8.82 -9.44
N ALA A 52 -0.43 -8.68 -9.72
CA ALA A 52 -0.94 -8.70 -11.10
C ALA A 52 -0.28 -7.60 -11.94
N LEU A 53 -0.06 -7.88 -13.23
CA LEU A 53 0.58 -6.93 -14.14
C LEU A 53 -0.25 -5.66 -14.40
N SER A 54 -1.55 -5.70 -14.12
CA SER A 54 -2.45 -4.55 -14.25
C SER A 54 -2.37 -3.56 -13.08
N LYS A 55 -1.59 -3.85 -12.02
CA LYS A 55 -1.45 -2.93 -10.89
C LYS A 55 -0.62 -1.71 -11.29
N LYS A 56 -1.15 -0.51 -11.03
CA LYS A 56 -0.49 0.78 -11.33
C LYS A 56 0.93 0.87 -10.73
N ALA A 57 1.07 0.52 -9.46
CA ALA A 57 2.37 0.48 -8.79
C ALA A 57 2.94 -0.94 -8.79
N TRP A 58 4.22 -1.08 -9.16
CA TRP A 58 5.00 -2.31 -9.02
C TRP A 58 4.34 -3.57 -9.64
N PRO A 59 3.98 -3.55 -10.93
CA PRO A 59 3.39 -4.72 -11.59
C PRO A 59 4.38 -5.90 -11.60
N GLY A 60 3.91 -7.10 -11.28
CA GLY A 60 4.71 -8.33 -11.38
C GLY A 60 5.71 -8.60 -10.25
N VAL A 61 5.90 -7.65 -9.32
CA VAL A 61 6.77 -7.80 -8.14
C VAL A 61 6.18 -8.83 -7.17
N TRP A 62 7.07 -9.63 -6.58
CA TRP A 62 6.76 -10.59 -5.51
C TRP A 62 6.86 -9.88 -4.16
N THR A 63 5.77 -9.88 -3.40
CA THR A 63 5.65 -9.26 -2.08
C THR A 63 4.45 -9.81 -1.31
#